data_AF-A0A950W143-F1
#
_entry.id   AF-A0A950W143-F1
#
_cell.length_a   1.000
_cell.length_b   1.000
_cell.length_c   1.000
_cell.angle_alpha   90.00
_cell.angle_beta   90.00
_cell.angle_gamma   90.00
#
_symmetry.space_group_name_H-M   'P 1'
#
loop_
_entity.id
_entity.type
_entity.pdbx_description
1 polymer ?
#
loop_
_entity_poly.entity_id
_entity_poly.type
_entity_poly.pdbx_seq_one_letter_code
_entity_poly.pdbx_strand_id
1 'polypeptide(L)'
;MSVLPSDIVVYGSANMPEADGATNGGAVDFTRRVAFYDVAPAGSVDVISSSSGDTATKITYYGRDPTGVVQSQTLTLNGQTWVTGSPTLERLLFAALSGATANGPVANPGGTAAVGDVVLAAHSCVLPSGSVTTDASLRTAQSGSANHSGTSPALFKLQSGDGSGVSVGQIIWTESGTGSNQLRQIVGTSGYGTDVVAVSRDWSTIPDNTTTYKILQGMLFEVSPNPVTAVIRMFSNTAADAATGAQRTYYEKVFVVNNNTGTALTGAQVEVASETPSLPAGALLDIALTTALNDTATVSNRQTAPSSGIASFVSQPAFVNVSGAGNLPSGSAPNAAGAQGVWLRLTLPAGAAAYKGSADLRTQGTTV
;
A
#
# COMPACT_ATOMS: atom_id res chain seq x y z
N MET A 1 -11.48 -12.95 -18.34
CA MET A 1 -11.56 -11.50 -18.00
C MET A 1 -10.14 -10.97 -18.01
N SER A 2 -9.88 -9.69 -18.29
CA SER A 2 -8.50 -9.20 -18.17
C SER A 2 -8.10 -9.08 -16.71
N VAL A 3 -6.87 -9.48 -16.35
CA VAL A 3 -6.25 -9.10 -15.07
C VAL A 3 -6.01 -7.59 -15.11
N LEU A 4 -6.53 -6.90 -14.11
CA LEU A 4 -6.41 -5.45 -13.98
C LEU A 4 -5.21 -5.10 -13.09
N PRO A 5 -4.65 -3.88 -13.19
CA PRO A 5 -3.64 -3.42 -12.25
C PRO A 5 -4.07 -3.52 -10.77
N SER A 6 -5.37 -3.35 -10.49
CA SER A 6 -5.96 -3.50 -9.16
C SER A 6 -5.91 -4.92 -8.60
N ASP A 7 -5.83 -5.92 -9.48
CA ASP A 7 -5.79 -7.32 -9.09
C ASP A 7 -4.39 -7.73 -8.63
N ILE A 8 -3.36 -6.96 -9.01
CA ILE A 8 -1.98 -7.21 -8.60
C ILE A 8 -1.69 -6.44 -7.32
N VAL A 9 -1.49 -7.18 -6.22
CA VAL A 9 -1.20 -6.62 -4.91
C VAL A 9 0.17 -7.08 -4.44
N VAL A 10 0.92 -6.16 -3.83
CA VAL A 10 2.21 -6.46 -3.21
C VAL A 10 2.02 -6.62 -1.69
N TYR A 11 2.40 -7.77 -1.18
CA TYR A 11 2.39 -8.08 0.26
C TYR A 11 3.81 -8.19 0.81
N GLY A 12 3.97 -7.94 2.10
CA GLY A 12 5.25 -8.12 2.80
C GLY A 12 5.54 -9.60 3.08
N SER A 13 6.79 -9.90 3.43
CA SER A 13 7.12 -11.20 4.02
C SER A 13 6.76 -11.28 5.50
N ALA A 14 6.69 -12.50 6.02
CA ALA A 14 6.41 -12.80 7.43
C ALA A 14 7.42 -12.16 8.40
N ASN A 15 8.66 -11.99 7.97
CA ASN A 15 9.67 -11.21 8.68
C ASN A 15 10.12 -10.07 7.78
N MET A 16 9.77 -8.85 8.15
CA MET A 16 10.19 -7.63 7.44
C MET A 16 10.64 -6.60 8.49
N PRO A 17 11.77 -6.82 9.17
CA PRO A 17 12.17 -6.00 10.31
C PRO A 17 12.73 -4.64 9.87
N GLU A 18 12.78 -3.67 10.80
CA GLU A 18 13.55 -2.42 10.61
C GLU A 18 14.96 -2.51 11.17
N ALA A 19 15.22 -3.46 12.07
CA ALA A 19 16.54 -3.67 12.63
C ALA A 19 17.41 -4.47 11.65
N ASP A 20 18.60 -3.95 11.37
CA ASP A 20 19.53 -4.56 10.40
C ASP A 20 19.91 -5.99 10.78
N GLY A 21 20.04 -6.28 12.08
CA GLY A 21 20.44 -7.59 12.62
C GLY A 21 19.32 -8.62 12.77
N ALA A 22 18.09 -8.33 12.35
CA ALA A 22 16.94 -9.22 12.52
C ALA A 22 16.64 -10.04 11.25
N THR A 23 16.14 -11.26 11.45
CA THR A 23 15.74 -12.18 10.37
C THR A 23 14.79 -11.51 9.39
N ASN A 24 15.04 -11.69 8.09
CA ASN A 24 14.29 -11.07 7.02
C ASN A 24 13.82 -12.12 6.00
N GLY A 25 12.68 -11.90 5.36
CA GLY A 25 12.04 -12.85 4.45
C GLY A 25 11.01 -13.77 5.13
N GLY A 26 10.89 -15.01 4.66
CA GLY A 26 9.85 -15.95 5.10
C GLY A 26 8.72 -16.10 4.09
N ALA A 27 7.62 -16.72 4.52
CA ALA A 27 6.39 -16.83 3.74
C ALA A 27 5.75 -15.44 3.50
N VAL A 28 4.76 -15.37 2.62
CA VAL A 28 3.93 -14.16 2.43
C VAL A 28 3.12 -13.85 3.70
N ASP A 29 3.03 -12.58 4.06
CA ASP A 29 2.15 -12.08 5.11
C ASP A 29 1.01 -11.27 4.49
N PHE A 30 -0.14 -11.91 4.31
CA PHE A 30 -1.33 -11.27 3.73
C PHE A 30 -1.96 -10.20 4.62
N THR A 31 -1.52 -10.09 5.87
CA THR A 31 -1.95 -9.00 6.76
C THR A 31 -1.12 -7.73 6.58
N ARG A 32 0.01 -7.82 5.85
CA ARG A 32 0.95 -6.72 5.58
C ARG A 32 0.97 -6.36 4.11
N ARG A 33 0.40 -5.22 3.76
CA ARG A 33 0.46 -4.69 2.39
C ARG A 33 1.66 -3.77 2.21
N VAL A 34 2.32 -3.86 1.07
CA VAL A 34 3.36 -2.90 0.66
C VAL A 34 2.70 -1.83 -0.19
N ALA A 35 2.84 -0.57 0.22
CA ALA A 35 2.27 0.55 -0.53
C ALA A 35 2.98 1.87 -0.20
N PHE A 36 2.86 2.82 -1.12
CA PHE A 36 3.50 4.13 -1.03
C PHE A 36 2.47 5.22 -0.95
N TYR A 37 2.50 5.92 0.17
CA TYR A 37 1.63 7.06 0.42
C TYR A 37 2.49 8.18 1.00
N ASP A 38 2.72 9.21 0.21
CA ASP A 38 3.24 10.48 0.70
C ASP A 38 2.07 11.35 1.13
N VAL A 39 2.32 12.28 2.06
CA VAL A 39 1.34 13.26 2.54
C VAL A 39 1.78 14.61 1.98
N ALA A 40 1.01 15.14 1.02
CA ALA A 40 1.33 16.40 0.36
C ALA A 40 0.12 17.37 0.45
N PRO A 41 0.28 18.58 1.01
CA PRO A 41 1.49 19.12 1.64
C PRO A 41 1.81 18.42 2.98
N ALA A 42 3.01 18.66 3.52
CA ALA A 42 3.35 18.17 4.85
C ALA A 42 2.36 18.71 5.90
N GLY A 43 1.90 17.83 6.80
CA GLY A 43 0.84 18.16 7.73
C GLY A 43 0.60 17.08 8.77
N SER A 44 -0.35 17.31 9.67
CA SER A 44 -0.87 16.26 10.54
C SER A 44 -1.62 15.20 9.72
N VAL A 45 -1.83 14.05 10.33
CA VAL A 45 -2.64 12.96 9.77
C VAL A 45 -3.82 12.68 10.69
N ASP A 46 -4.95 12.30 10.11
CA ASP A 46 -6.14 11.88 10.83
C ASP A 46 -6.42 10.39 10.59
N VAL A 47 -7.09 9.75 11.54
CA VAL A 47 -7.59 8.38 11.42
C VAL A 47 -9.10 8.31 11.59
N ILE A 48 -9.75 7.46 10.79
CA ILE A 48 -11.18 7.11 10.92
C ILE A 48 -11.39 5.64 10.57
N SER A 49 -12.39 5.00 11.18
CA SER A 49 -12.87 3.67 10.79
C SER A 49 -14.20 3.75 10.05
N SER A 50 -14.43 2.81 9.14
CA SER A 50 -15.75 2.56 8.54
C SER A 50 -16.75 1.95 9.54
N SER A 51 -16.28 1.40 10.66
CA SER A 51 -17.08 0.71 11.68
C SER A 51 -17.27 1.60 12.92
N SER A 52 -18.53 1.73 13.38
CA SER A 52 -18.83 2.37 14.66
C SER A 52 -18.35 1.57 15.87
N GLY A 53 -18.00 0.28 15.70
CA GLY A 53 -17.52 -0.59 16.77
C GLY A 53 -16.03 -0.42 17.10
N ASP A 54 -15.26 0.26 16.25
CA ASP A 54 -13.81 0.42 16.41
C ASP A 54 -13.48 1.58 17.36
N THR A 55 -13.92 1.49 18.62
CA THR A 55 -13.71 2.52 19.66
C THR A 55 -12.58 2.19 20.63
N ALA A 56 -12.11 0.94 20.65
CA ALA A 56 -10.95 0.49 21.40
C ALA A 56 -9.80 -0.01 20.49
N THR A 57 -10.01 0.06 19.18
CA THR A 57 -8.98 -0.18 18.17
C THR A 57 -7.97 0.95 18.22
N LYS A 58 -6.70 0.62 18.02
CA LYS A 58 -5.58 1.56 17.98
C LYS A 58 -4.87 1.42 16.65
N ILE A 59 -4.24 2.52 16.23
CA ILE A 59 -3.28 2.57 15.14
C ILE A 59 -1.98 3.14 15.68
N THR A 60 -0.85 2.50 15.38
CA THR A 60 0.48 3.13 15.52
C THR A 60 1.02 3.37 14.13
N TYR A 61 1.48 4.59 13.87
CA TYR A 61 2.08 4.97 12.61
C TYR A 61 3.42 5.66 12.81
N TYR A 62 4.26 5.56 11.79
CA TYR A 62 5.57 6.16 11.71
C TYR A 62 5.67 6.95 10.41
N GLY A 63 6.28 8.12 10.50
CA GLY A 63 6.49 9.00 9.37
C GLY A 63 7.77 9.79 9.51
N ARG A 64 8.14 10.53 8.47
CA ARG A 64 9.21 11.53 8.55
C ARG A 64 8.61 12.91 8.57
N ASP A 65 9.12 13.77 9.44
CA ASP A 65 8.81 15.20 9.40
C ASP A 65 9.62 15.90 8.28
N PRO A 66 9.33 17.19 7.97
CA PRO A 66 10.06 17.93 6.94
C PRO A 66 11.58 18.06 7.17
N THR A 67 12.06 17.79 8.39
CA THR A 67 13.50 17.79 8.72
C THR A 67 14.15 16.42 8.49
N GLY A 68 13.36 15.40 8.16
CA GLY A 68 13.79 14.02 7.90
C GLY A 68 13.83 13.12 9.14
N VAL A 69 13.46 13.65 10.31
CA VAL A 69 13.43 12.89 11.58
C VAL A 69 12.21 11.96 11.57
N VAL A 70 12.42 10.72 12.02
CA VAL A 70 11.34 9.74 12.17
C VAL A 70 10.50 10.10 13.40
N GLN A 71 9.21 10.28 13.18
CA GLN A 71 8.20 10.51 14.22
C GLN A 71 7.30 9.28 14.33
N SER A 72 6.74 9.06 15.51
CA SER A 72 5.77 7.98 15.75
C SER A 72 4.66 8.44 16.68
N GLN A 73 3.43 7.98 16.43
CA GLN A 73 2.30 8.19 17.33
C GLN A 73 1.36 6.99 17.32
N THR A 74 0.76 6.73 18.49
CA THR A 74 -0.36 5.80 18.63
C THR A 74 -1.64 6.59 18.88
N LEU A 75 -2.68 6.32 18.09
CA LEU A 75 -4.02 6.88 18.25
C LEU A 75 -5.02 5.76 18.58
N THR A 76 -5.98 6.05 19.45
CA THR A 76 -7.15 5.18 19.67
C THR A 76 -8.28 5.70 18.81
N LEU A 77 -8.89 4.83 18.01
CA LEU A 77 -9.99 5.17 17.12
C LEU A 77 -11.26 5.47 17.93
N ASN A 78 -12.15 6.28 17.37
CA ASN A 78 -13.44 6.63 17.96
C ASN A 78 -14.58 6.27 17.00
N GLY A 79 -14.53 5.04 16.47
CA GLY A 79 -15.45 4.56 15.43
C GLY A 79 -15.37 5.39 14.15
N GLN A 80 -16.54 5.89 13.71
CA GLN A 80 -16.70 6.72 12.50
C GLN A 80 -16.41 8.21 12.74
N THR A 81 -15.74 8.57 13.85
CA THR A 81 -15.30 9.94 14.12
C THR A 81 -13.80 10.06 13.90
N TRP A 82 -13.38 11.15 13.26
CA TRP A 82 -11.97 11.48 13.06
C TRP A 82 -11.21 11.64 14.38
N VAL A 83 -10.01 11.09 14.42
CA VAL A 83 -9.03 11.31 15.48
C VAL A 83 -7.78 11.91 14.86
N THR A 84 -7.46 13.15 15.25
CA THR A 84 -6.35 13.91 14.67
C THR A 84 -5.03 13.62 15.39
N GLY A 85 -4.02 13.28 14.60
CA GLY A 85 -2.64 13.16 15.05
C GLY A 85 -1.97 14.53 15.20
N SER A 86 -0.90 14.58 15.99
CA SER A 86 -0.15 15.81 16.26
C SER A 86 1.15 16.00 15.49
N PRO A 87 1.93 14.95 15.11
CA PRO A 87 3.15 15.13 14.34
C PRO A 87 2.85 15.71 12.96
N THR A 88 3.65 16.70 12.55
CA THR A 88 3.67 17.15 11.15
C THR A 88 4.57 16.23 10.35
N LEU A 89 4.01 15.55 9.37
CA LEU A 89 4.69 14.58 8.53
C LEU A 89 4.72 15.05 7.08
N GLU A 90 5.84 14.85 6.40
CA GLU A 90 5.91 14.92 4.93
C GLU A 90 5.71 13.54 4.28
N ARG A 91 5.86 12.46 5.05
CA ARG A 91 5.81 11.09 4.54
C ARG A 91 5.36 10.09 5.58
N LEU A 92 4.53 9.13 5.15
CA LEU A 92 4.25 7.93 5.91
C LEU A 92 5.22 6.81 5.53
N LEU A 93 5.82 6.19 6.55
CA LEU A 93 6.75 5.08 6.40
C LEU A 93 6.00 3.75 6.56
N PHE A 94 5.29 3.58 7.67
CA PHE A 94 4.55 2.37 7.96
C PHE A 94 3.56 2.60 9.10
N ALA A 95 2.54 1.77 9.17
CA ALA A 95 1.55 1.81 10.22
C ALA A 95 0.91 0.43 10.44
N ALA A 96 0.44 0.17 11.66
CA ALA A 96 -0.29 -1.04 11.99
C ALA A 96 -1.45 -0.80 12.96
N LEU A 97 -2.50 -1.58 12.79
CA LEU A 97 -3.70 -1.61 13.62
C LEU A 97 -3.57 -2.62 14.75
N SER A 98 -4.42 -2.47 15.76
CA SER A 98 -4.68 -3.54 16.74
C SER A 98 -4.97 -4.86 16.04
N GLY A 99 -4.31 -5.92 16.49
CA GLY A 99 -4.44 -7.25 15.89
C GLY A 99 -3.43 -7.57 14.79
N ALA A 100 -2.59 -6.59 14.39
CA ALA A 100 -1.46 -6.87 13.52
C ALA A 100 -0.48 -7.89 14.13
N THR A 101 0.15 -8.69 13.27
CA THR A 101 1.22 -9.60 13.67
C THR A 101 2.44 -8.81 14.15
N ALA A 102 3.07 -9.24 15.24
CA ALA A 102 4.18 -8.52 15.87
C ALA A 102 5.53 -8.64 15.11
N ASN A 103 5.55 -9.36 13.98
CA ASN A 103 6.77 -9.62 13.23
C ASN A 103 6.93 -8.58 12.11
N GLY A 104 7.58 -7.45 12.39
CA GLY A 104 7.77 -6.39 11.39
C GLY A 104 8.23 -5.06 11.98
N PRO A 105 8.14 -3.95 11.22
CA PRO A 105 8.49 -2.60 11.70
C PRO A 105 7.62 -2.11 12.86
N VAL A 106 6.39 -2.63 12.98
CA VAL A 106 5.40 -2.14 13.95
C VAL A 106 4.99 -3.28 14.86
N ALA A 107 5.22 -3.09 16.16
CA ALA A 107 4.60 -3.91 17.18
C ALA A 107 3.08 -3.64 17.20
N ASN A 108 2.28 -4.69 17.43
CA ASN A 108 0.83 -4.56 17.63
C ASN A 108 0.57 -3.47 18.70
N PRO A 109 -0.21 -2.42 18.39
CA PRO A 109 -0.47 -1.32 19.32
C PRO A 109 -1.30 -1.74 20.56
N GLY A 110 -1.75 -3.00 20.61
CA GLY A 110 -2.73 -3.49 21.59
C GLY A 110 -4.13 -2.93 21.30
N GLY A 111 -5.12 -3.29 22.11
CA GLY A 111 -6.52 -2.91 21.89
C GLY A 111 -7.34 -3.97 21.15
N THR A 112 -8.56 -3.64 20.75
CA THR A 112 -9.45 -4.55 20.03
C THR A 112 -9.13 -4.56 18.54
N ALA A 113 -9.09 -5.73 17.92
CA ALA A 113 -8.93 -5.84 16.47
C ALA A 113 -9.97 -4.98 15.76
N ALA A 114 -9.55 -4.29 14.69
CA ALA A 114 -10.46 -3.52 13.85
C ALA A 114 -11.49 -4.46 13.22
N VAL A 115 -12.73 -4.00 13.10
CA VAL A 115 -13.81 -4.71 12.40
C VAL A 115 -14.16 -4.00 11.09
N GLY A 116 -13.98 -2.68 11.03
CA GLY A 116 -14.11 -1.89 9.81
C GLY A 116 -12.78 -1.68 9.10
N ASP A 117 -12.84 -1.23 7.84
CA ASP A 117 -11.67 -0.65 7.22
C ASP A 117 -11.25 0.59 7.97
N VAL A 118 -9.95 0.87 7.98
CA VAL A 118 -9.39 2.06 8.63
C VAL A 118 -8.60 2.84 7.60
N VAL A 119 -8.67 4.16 7.66
CA VAL A 119 -7.79 5.03 6.88
C VAL A 119 -6.95 5.89 7.82
N LEU A 120 -5.67 6.03 7.50
CA LEU A 120 -4.76 7.04 8.03
C LEU A 120 -4.46 8.02 6.90
N ALA A 121 -5.03 9.22 6.94
CA ALA A 121 -4.94 10.19 5.85
C ALA A 121 -4.30 11.50 6.28
N ALA A 122 -3.76 12.25 5.33
CA ALA A 122 -3.43 13.66 5.49
C ALA A 122 -4.64 14.41 6.07
N HIS A 123 -4.41 15.33 7.01
CA HIS A 123 -5.46 16.20 7.54
C HIS A 123 -6.09 17.10 6.45
N SER A 124 -5.41 17.28 5.32
CA SER A 124 -5.97 17.92 4.14
C SER A 124 -6.57 16.91 3.17
N CYS A 125 -7.80 17.15 2.73
CA CYS A 125 -8.42 16.45 1.61
C CYS A 125 -7.83 16.90 0.28
N VAL A 126 -7.82 15.97 -0.68
CA VAL A 126 -7.56 16.27 -2.09
C VAL A 126 -8.79 16.91 -2.71
N LEU A 127 -9.97 16.33 -2.47
CA LEU A 127 -11.27 16.84 -2.91
C LEU A 127 -12.32 16.65 -1.80
N PRO A 128 -13.06 17.71 -1.42
CA PRO A 128 -12.74 19.10 -1.70
C PRO A 128 -11.33 19.47 -1.18
N SER A 129 -10.70 20.50 -1.71
CA SER A 129 -9.41 20.96 -1.18
C SER A 129 -9.64 21.68 0.15
N GLY A 130 -9.15 21.15 1.26
CA GLY A 130 -9.40 21.73 2.58
C GLY A 130 -9.11 20.76 3.71
N SER A 131 -9.52 21.10 4.93
CA SER A 131 -9.36 20.25 6.11
C SER A 131 -10.38 19.11 6.11
N VAL A 132 -9.95 17.88 6.42
CA VAL A 132 -10.82 16.71 6.55
C VAL A 132 -11.96 16.94 7.56
N THR A 133 -11.69 17.65 8.65
CA THR A 133 -12.61 17.80 9.78
C THR A 133 -13.47 19.06 9.72
N THR A 134 -13.01 20.11 9.02
CA THR A 134 -13.71 21.41 8.98
C THR A 134 -14.15 21.85 7.60
N ASP A 135 -13.75 21.16 6.51
CA ASP A 135 -14.23 21.50 5.18
C ASP A 135 -15.70 21.12 5.01
N ALA A 136 -16.53 22.15 4.88
CA ALA A 136 -17.97 22.07 4.69
C ALA A 136 -18.36 21.80 3.21
N SER A 137 -17.39 21.79 2.29
CA SER A 137 -17.64 21.69 0.85
C SER A 137 -17.87 20.23 0.42
N LEU A 138 -19.03 19.67 0.79
CA LEU A 138 -19.38 18.31 0.43
C LEU A 138 -19.42 18.14 -1.10
N ARG A 139 -18.73 17.11 -1.62
CA ARG A 139 -18.90 16.65 -3.00
C ARG A 139 -20.03 15.63 -3.04
N THR A 140 -20.88 15.68 -4.05
CA THR A 140 -22.00 14.74 -4.21
C THR A 140 -21.79 13.86 -5.43
N ALA A 141 -21.94 12.55 -5.27
CA ALA A 141 -21.79 11.61 -6.37
C ALA A 141 -22.87 11.83 -7.46
N GLN A 142 -22.57 11.48 -8.71
CA GLN A 142 -23.52 11.65 -9.82
C GLN A 142 -24.63 10.60 -9.81
N SER A 143 -25.72 10.81 -10.56
CA SER A 143 -26.74 9.75 -10.73
C SER A 143 -26.16 8.50 -11.42
N GLY A 144 -26.53 7.32 -10.92
CA GLY A 144 -25.91 6.05 -11.31
C GLY A 144 -24.43 5.98 -10.90
N SER A 145 -24.10 6.53 -9.73
CA SER A 145 -22.74 6.78 -9.22
C SER A 145 -21.89 5.56 -8.94
N ALA A 146 -22.45 4.36 -8.86
CA ALA A 146 -21.64 3.17 -8.75
C ALA A 146 -22.27 2.09 -9.60
N ASN A 147 -21.48 1.53 -10.51
CA ASN A 147 -21.96 0.37 -11.25
C ASN A 147 -21.93 -0.84 -10.32
N HIS A 148 -23.04 -1.57 -10.36
CA HIS A 148 -23.38 -2.75 -9.57
C HIS A 148 -22.37 -3.89 -9.69
N SER A 149 -22.48 -4.83 -8.75
CA SER A 149 -21.96 -6.19 -8.83
C SER A 149 -21.93 -6.74 -10.27
N GLY A 150 -20.80 -7.34 -10.66
CA GLY A 150 -20.62 -7.95 -11.98
C GLY A 150 -19.74 -7.17 -12.96
N THR A 151 -19.35 -5.94 -12.65
CA THR A 151 -18.19 -5.30 -13.30
C THR A 151 -16.97 -5.40 -12.38
N SER A 152 -15.92 -6.10 -12.81
CA SER A 152 -14.60 -6.03 -12.18
C SER A 152 -13.75 -5.04 -12.99
N PRO A 153 -13.32 -3.91 -12.41
CA PRO A 153 -13.41 -3.52 -11.00
C PRO A 153 -14.73 -2.78 -10.70
N ALA A 154 -15.08 -2.64 -9.41
CA ALA A 154 -16.17 -1.77 -8.99
C ALA A 154 -15.87 -0.32 -9.37
N LEU A 155 -16.92 0.46 -9.70
CA LEU A 155 -16.78 1.84 -10.17
C LEU A 155 -17.41 2.84 -9.20
N PHE A 156 -16.93 4.08 -9.24
CA PHE A 156 -17.52 5.25 -8.58
C PHE A 156 -17.51 6.46 -9.53
N LYS A 157 -18.64 7.13 -9.68
CA LYS A 157 -18.78 8.37 -10.46
C LYS A 157 -18.74 9.56 -9.52
N LEU A 158 -17.64 10.27 -9.61
CA LEU A 158 -17.37 11.52 -8.91
C LEU A 158 -18.29 12.62 -9.45
N GLN A 159 -18.46 13.70 -8.70
CA GLN A 159 -19.06 14.95 -9.16
C GLN A 159 -18.36 15.45 -10.44
N SER A 160 -19.11 16.12 -11.32
CA SER A 160 -18.58 16.65 -12.57
C SER A 160 -17.33 17.52 -12.35
N GLY A 161 -16.24 17.20 -13.05
CA GLY A 161 -14.94 17.88 -12.99
C GLY A 161 -13.91 17.28 -12.02
N ASP A 162 -14.33 16.44 -11.07
CA ASP A 162 -13.44 15.88 -10.04
C ASP A 162 -12.46 14.85 -10.58
N GLY A 163 -12.76 14.21 -11.70
CA GLY A 163 -11.89 13.21 -12.33
C GLY A 163 -10.49 13.74 -12.66
N SER A 164 -10.35 15.05 -12.83
CA SER A 164 -9.06 15.70 -13.08
C SER A 164 -8.18 15.87 -11.82
N GLY A 165 -8.79 15.87 -10.63
CA GLY A 165 -8.10 16.06 -9.35
C GLY A 165 -7.74 14.76 -8.63
N VAL A 166 -8.14 13.61 -9.18
CA VAL A 166 -7.94 12.29 -8.56
C VAL A 166 -6.79 11.50 -9.19
N SER A 167 -6.22 10.58 -8.42
CA SER A 167 -5.12 9.72 -8.84
C SER A 167 -5.24 8.33 -8.22
N VAL A 168 -4.63 7.34 -8.88
CA VAL A 168 -4.50 5.98 -8.33
C VAL A 168 -3.75 6.06 -6.99
N GLY A 169 -4.22 5.28 -6.01
CA GLY A 169 -3.65 5.25 -4.67
C GLY A 169 -4.43 6.10 -3.65
N GLN A 170 -5.16 7.12 -4.09
CA GLN A 170 -6.01 7.94 -3.22
C GLN A 170 -7.21 7.14 -2.69
N ILE A 171 -7.85 7.65 -1.65
CA ILE A 171 -8.93 6.96 -0.94
C ILE A 171 -10.23 7.76 -1.03
N ILE A 172 -11.32 7.08 -1.37
CA ILE A 172 -12.67 7.61 -1.30
C ILE A 172 -13.25 7.24 0.06
N TRP A 173 -13.75 8.25 0.78
CA TRP A 173 -14.62 8.05 1.93
C TRP A 173 -16.02 8.57 1.61
N THR A 174 -17.03 7.71 1.70
CA THR A 174 -18.43 8.14 1.61
C THR A 174 -18.90 8.64 2.97
N GLU A 175 -19.11 9.94 3.12
CA GLU A 175 -19.36 10.56 4.42
C GLU A 175 -20.83 10.44 4.86
N SER A 176 -21.77 10.68 3.94
CA SER A 176 -23.21 10.58 4.22
C SER A 176 -24.01 10.14 2.99
N GLY A 177 -25.33 9.97 3.14
CA GLY A 177 -26.24 9.48 2.10
C GLY A 177 -26.25 7.96 1.96
N THR A 178 -26.72 7.45 0.82
CA THR A 178 -26.74 6.01 0.55
C THR A 178 -25.31 5.45 0.55
N GLY A 179 -25.08 4.36 1.29
CA GLY A 179 -23.75 3.76 1.38
C GLY A 179 -22.72 4.60 2.12
N SER A 180 -23.14 5.44 3.06
CA SER A 180 -22.26 6.17 3.99
C SER A 180 -21.30 5.24 4.76
N ASN A 181 -20.19 5.83 5.20
CA ASN A 181 -19.13 5.23 6.00
C ASN A 181 -18.43 4.04 5.34
N GLN A 182 -18.21 4.11 4.04
CA GLN A 182 -17.38 3.15 3.32
C GLN A 182 -16.07 3.80 2.88
N LEU A 183 -14.98 3.02 2.95
CA LEU A 183 -13.65 3.43 2.52
C LEU A 183 -13.22 2.57 1.34
N ARG A 184 -12.72 3.18 0.26
CA ARG A 184 -12.23 2.46 -0.92
C ARG A 184 -10.99 3.12 -1.49
N GLN A 185 -10.03 2.33 -1.97
CA GLN A 185 -8.88 2.89 -2.68
C GLN A 185 -9.21 3.04 -4.16
N ILE A 186 -8.80 4.15 -4.77
CA ILE A 186 -8.83 4.35 -6.22
C ILE A 186 -7.72 3.51 -6.86
N VAL A 187 -8.11 2.61 -7.75
CA VAL A 187 -7.20 1.68 -8.44
C VAL A 187 -7.12 1.95 -9.94
N GLY A 188 -7.94 2.85 -10.47
CA GLY A 188 -7.87 3.30 -11.86
C GLY A 188 -8.67 4.59 -12.09
N THR A 189 -8.17 5.46 -12.96
CA THR A 189 -8.76 6.78 -13.27
C THR A 189 -9.03 7.01 -14.76
N SER A 190 -8.72 6.02 -15.62
CA SER A 190 -8.83 6.12 -17.07
C SER A 190 -9.52 4.91 -17.67
N GLY A 191 -10.21 5.09 -18.80
CA GLY A 191 -10.89 3.99 -19.50
C GLY A 191 -12.31 3.69 -19.01
N TYR A 192 -12.83 4.46 -18.05
CA TYR A 192 -14.16 4.27 -17.44
C TYR A 192 -15.16 5.40 -17.75
N GLY A 193 -14.73 6.43 -18.47
CA GLY A 193 -15.48 7.67 -18.71
C GLY A 193 -14.95 8.86 -17.89
N THR A 194 -15.45 10.06 -18.18
CA THR A 194 -15.11 11.28 -17.44
C THR A 194 -15.68 11.21 -16.03
N ASP A 195 -14.88 11.59 -15.02
CA ASP A 195 -15.27 11.57 -13.61
C ASP A 195 -15.66 10.19 -13.08
N VAL A 196 -15.20 9.11 -13.72
CA VAL A 196 -15.42 7.73 -13.26
C VAL A 196 -14.09 7.10 -12.87
N VAL A 197 -14.04 6.55 -11.66
CA VAL A 197 -12.88 5.84 -11.13
C VAL A 197 -13.22 4.40 -10.82
N ALA A 198 -12.22 3.54 -10.96
CA ALA A 198 -12.25 2.17 -10.46
C ALA A 198 -11.80 2.16 -8.99
N VAL A 199 -12.46 1.34 -8.17
CA VAL A 199 -12.15 1.18 -6.75
C VAL A 199 -11.76 -0.26 -6.40
N SER A 200 -11.02 -0.41 -5.30
CA SER A 200 -10.35 -1.66 -4.91
C SER A 200 -11.27 -2.86 -4.68
N ARG A 201 -12.57 -2.66 -4.43
CA ARG A 201 -13.55 -3.71 -4.20
C ARG A 201 -14.99 -3.20 -4.26
N ASP A 202 -15.92 -4.13 -4.34
CA ASP A 202 -17.37 -3.87 -4.37
C ASP A 202 -17.85 -3.06 -3.16
N TRP A 203 -18.90 -2.28 -3.38
CA TRP A 203 -19.60 -1.54 -2.34
C TRP A 203 -20.51 -2.47 -1.54
N SER A 204 -20.50 -2.36 -0.21
CA SER A 204 -21.44 -3.08 0.66
C SER A 204 -22.87 -2.57 0.44
N THR A 205 -23.00 -1.25 0.31
CA THR A 205 -24.21 -0.57 -0.16
C THR A 205 -23.80 0.37 -1.28
N ILE A 206 -24.40 0.23 -2.46
CA ILE A 206 -24.03 0.98 -3.67
C ILE A 206 -24.30 2.49 -3.47
N PRO A 207 -23.28 3.37 -3.57
CA PRO A 207 -23.47 4.81 -3.54
C PRO A 207 -24.40 5.32 -4.65
N ASP A 208 -25.28 6.27 -4.34
CA ASP A 208 -26.17 6.95 -5.27
C ASP A 208 -25.94 8.47 -5.28
N ASN A 209 -26.79 9.23 -5.96
CA ASN A 209 -26.67 10.69 -6.04
C ASN A 209 -27.04 11.44 -4.74
N THR A 210 -27.35 10.73 -3.66
CA THR A 210 -27.45 11.30 -2.31
C THR A 210 -26.12 11.15 -1.55
N THR A 211 -25.21 10.31 -2.05
CA THR A 211 -23.93 10.05 -1.39
C THR A 211 -23.02 11.27 -1.48
N THR A 212 -22.54 11.72 -0.33
CA THR A 212 -21.44 12.69 -0.27
C THR A 212 -20.12 11.99 -0.02
N TYR A 213 -19.02 12.55 -0.53
CA TYR A 213 -17.71 11.92 -0.40
C TYR A 213 -16.57 12.93 -0.25
N LYS A 214 -15.45 12.41 0.24
CA LYS A 214 -14.14 13.06 0.28
C LYS A 214 -13.10 12.16 -0.40
N ILE A 215 -12.12 12.78 -1.05
CA ILE A 215 -10.92 12.12 -1.58
C ILE A 215 -9.74 12.46 -0.69
N LEU A 216 -9.09 11.42 -0.19
CA LEU A 216 -8.06 11.47 0.83
C LEU A 216 -6.73 10.95 0.27
N GLN A 217 -5.63 11.39 0.86
CA GLN A 217 -4.29 10.88 0.59
C GLN A 217 -3.72 10.22 1.84
N GLY A 218 -3.34 8.95 1.77
CA GLY A 218 -2.78 8.22 2.92
C GLY A 218 -2.89 6.70 2.80
N MET A 219 -2.82 6.01 3.93
CA MET A 219 -2.84 4.55 4.02
C MET A 219 -4.26 4.02 4.24
N LEU A 220 -4.72 3.11 3.37
CA LEU A 220 -5.92 2.31 3.62
C LEU A 220 -5.55 0.95 4.21
N PHE A 221 -6.26 0.58 5.27
CA PHE A 221 -6.29 -0.75 5.86
C PHE A 221 -7.62 -1.38 5.49
N GLU A 222 -7.60 -2.19 4.44
CA GLU A 222 -8.74 -3.02 4.10
C GLU A 222 -8.77 -4.16 5.11
N VAL A 223 -9.75 -4.19 6.02
CA VAL A 223 -9.79 -5.17 7.14
C VAL A 223 -10.77 -6.31 6.86
N SER A 224 -11.81 -6.04 6.09
CA SER A 224 -12.77 -7.05 5.62
C SER A 224 -13.12 -6.78 4.17
N PRO A 225 -12.96 -7.75 3.24
CA PRO A 225 -12.70 -9.17 3.50
C PRO A 225 -11.22 -9.54 3.67
N ASN A 226 -10.31 -8.67 3.22
CA ASN A 226 -8.86 -8.90 3.36
C ASN A 226 -8.42 -8.42 4.74
N PRO A 227 -7.66 -9.16 5.54
CA PRO A 227 -7.25 -8.71 6.87
C PRO A 227 -5.97 -7.86 6.85
N VAL A 228 -5.90 -6.81 6.02
CA VAL A 228 -4.74 -5.91 5.97
C VAL A 228 -4.73 -5.06 7.23
N THR A 229 -3.87 -5.43 8.18
CA THR A 229 -3.71 -4.77 9.47
C THR A 229 -2.38 -4.02 9.58
N ALA A 230 -1.51 -4.16 8.59
CA ALA A 230 -0.28 -3.38 8.47
C ALA A 230 -0.06 -2.89 7.03
N VAL A 231 0.45 -1.67 6.91
CA VAL A 231 0.91 -1.10 5.65
C VAL A 231 2.36 -0.65 5.83
N ILE A 232 3.23 -1.05 4.90
CA ILE A 232 4.66 -0.76 4.97
C ILE A 232 5.20 -0.20 3.65
N ARG A 233 6.11 0.78 3.75
CA ARG A 233 6.99 1.21 2.67
C ARG A 233 8.26 0.35 2.66
N MET A 234 8.66 -0.14 1.49
CA MET A 234 9.95 -0.84 1.35
C MET A 234 11.13 0.07 1.75
N PHE A 235 12.12 -0.50 2.42
CA PHE A 235 13.35 0.18 2.85
C PHE A 235 13.13 1.41 3.74
N SER A 236 12.03 1.44 4.50
CA SER A 236 11.52 2.63 5.18
C SER A 236 12.51 3.33 6.13
N ASN A 237 13.37 2.55 6.80
CA ASN A 237 14.38 3.03 7.73
C ASN A 237 15.83 2.68 7.32
N THR A 238 16.08 2.49 6.03
CA THR A 238 17.46 2.31 5.54
C THR A 238 18.18 3.65 5.39
N ALA A 239 19.50 3.63 5.63
CA ALA A 239 20.35 4.80 5.48
C ALA A 239 21.76 4.38 5.06
N ALA A 240 22.45 5.26 4.32
CA ALA A 240 23.88 5.11 4.11
C ALA A 240 24.66 5.40 5.40
N ASP A 241 25.90 4.92 5.46
CA ASP A 241 26.85 5.45 6.43
C ASP A 241 27.22 6.91 6.10
N ALA A 242 27.86 7.59 7.06
CA ALA A 242 28.49 8.88 6.80
C ALA A 242 29.49 8.80 5.63
N ALA A 243 29.88 9.94 5.05
CA ALA A 243 30.74 9.98 3.84
C ALA A 243 32.08 9.23 3.96
N THR A 244 32.62 9.07 5.17
CA THR A 244 33.86 8.31 5.44
C THR A 244 33.61 6.85 5.82
N GLY A 245 32.36 6.40 5.79
CA GLY A 245 31.95 5.05 6.15
C GLY A 245 32.02 4.07 4.97
N ALA A 246 31.34 2.94 5.11
CA ALA A 246 31.28 1.91 4.08
C ALA A 246 30.02 2.03 3.22
N GLN A 247 30.06 1.43 2.04
CA GLN A 247 28.85 1.14 1.28
C GLN A 247 27.98 0.17 2.07
N ARG A 248 26.67 0.43 2.10
CA ARG A 248 25.70 -0.49 2.71
C ARG A 248 24.86 -1.16 1.64
N THR A 249 24.50 -2.42 1.89
CA THR A 249 23.58 -3.17 1.05
C THR A 249 22.48 -3.76 1.91
N TYR A 250 21.24 -3.51 1.51
CA TYR A 250 20.03 -3.93 2.20
C TYR A 250 19.23 -4.86 1.31
N TYR A 251 18.64 -5.88 1.92
CA TYR A 251 17.78 -6.86 1.29
C TYR A 251 16.40 -6.80 1.92
N GLU A 252 15.34 -6.83 1.12
CA GLU A 252 13.96 -6.98 1.56
C GLU A 252 13.22 -7.96 0.66
N LYS A 253 12.33 -8.76 1.24
CA LYS A 253 11.50 -9.70 0.50
C LYS A 253 10.05 -9.23 0.53
N VAL A 254 9.43 -9.18 -0.63
CA VAL A 254 8.00 -8.91 -0.80
C VAL A 254 7.40 -9.98 -1.71
N PHE A 255 6.09 -9.95 -1.88
CA PHE A 255 5.36 -10.91 -2.69
C PHE A 255 4.40 -10.21 -3.63
N VAL A 256 4.50 -10.52 -4.92
CA VAL A 256 3.54 -10.10 -5.94
C VAL A 256 2.47 -11.19 -6.06
N VAL A 257 1.20 -10.79 -5.95
CA VAL A 257 0.06 -11.70 -5.91
C VAL A 257 -1.00 -11.25 -6.89
N ASN A 258 -1.55 -12.19 -7.66
CA ASN A 258 -2.71 -11.98 -8.52
C ASN A 258 -3.99 -12.36 -7.77
N ASN A 259 -4.77 -11.37 -7.36
CA ASN A 259 -6.05 -11.52 -6.67
C ASN A 259 -7.25 -11.58 -7.62
N ASN A 260 -7.03 -11.67 -8.94
CA ASN A 260 -8.11 -11.92 -9.88
C ASN A 260 -8.69 -13.32 -9.63
N THR A 261 -10.01 -13.43 -9.50
CA THR A 261 -10.67 -14.69 -9.14
C THR A 261 -10.80 -15.69 -10.29
N GLY A 262 -10.74 -15.23 -11.54
CA GLY A 262 -11.08 -16.04 -12.71
C GLY A 262 -10.01 -16.13 -13.79
N THR A 263 -8.97 -15.31 -13.75
CA THR A 263 -7.96 -15.25 -14.80
C THR A 263 -6.55 -15.17 -14.24
N ALA A 264 -5.74 -16.18 -14.55
CA ALA A 264 -4.32 -16.20 -14.22
C ALA A 264 -3.55 -15.25 -15.15
N LEU A 265 -2.42 -14.74 -14.67
CA LEU A 265 -1.49 -13.96 -15.48
C LEU A 265 -0.35 -14.88 -15.95
N THR A 266 -0.39 -15.26 -17.22
CA THR A 266 0.60 -16.16 -17.83
C THR A 266 1.75 -15.37 -18.47
N GLY A 267 2.93 -15.98 -18.56
CA GLY A 267 4.14 -15.26 -18.99
C GLY A 267 4.43 -14.04 -18.12
N ALA A 268 4.03 -14.08 -16.85
CA ALA A 268 4.13 -12.98 -15.92
C ALA A 268 5.59 -12.59 -15.70
N GLN A 269 5.85 -11.29 -15.70
CA GLN A 269 7.14 -10.69 -15.44
C GLN A 269 6.98 -9.56 -14.43
N VAL A 270 7.99 -9.38 -13.58
CA VAL A 270 8.04 -8.31 -12.57
C VAL A 270 9.23 -7.40 -12.88
N GLU A 271 9.04 -6.10 -12.73
CA GLU A 271 10.11 -5.10 -12.77
C GLU A 271 9.89 -4.02 -11.70
N VAL A 272 10.90 -3.19 -11.47
CA VAL A 272 10.74 -1.88 -10.81
C VAL A 272 10.47 -0.85 -11.90
N ALA A 273 9.24 -0.37 -11.98
CA ALA A 273 8.79 0.54 -13.03
C ALA A 273 9.16 2.00 -12.78
N SER A 274 9.36 2.38 -11.52
CA SER A 274 9.67 3.76 -11.15
C SER A 274 10.50 3.79 -9.88
N GLU A 275 11.49 4.67 -9.90
CA GLU A 275 12.27 5.13 -8.77
C GLU A 275 12.06 6.64 -8.68
N THR A 276 10.86 7.09 -8.33
CA THR A 276 10.55 8.52 -8.27
C THR A 276 10.44 8.98 -6.81
N PRO A 277 11.16 10.05 -6.40
CA PRO A 277 12.29 10.70 -7.09
C PRO A 277 13.43 9.74 -7.40
N SER A 278 14.33 10.07 -8.33
CA SER A 278 15.48 9.23 -8.71
C SER A 278 16.34 8.82 -7.52
N LEU A 279 16.89 7.61 -7.55
CA LEU A 279 17.86 7.16 -6.55
C LEU A 279 19.02 8.16 -6.38
N PRO A 280 19.61 8.28 -5.16
CA PRO A 280 20.80 9.08 -4.95
C PRO A 280 21.95 8.63 -5.85
N ALA A 281 22.84 9.55 -6.23
CA ALA A 281 23.97 9.22 -7.10
C ALA A 281 24.79 8.04 -6.55
N GLY A 282 24.97 7.01 -7.38
CA GLY A 282 25.70 5.78 -7.05
C GLY A 282 24.91 4.75 -6.24
N ALA A 283 23.68 5.05 -5.81
CA ALA A 283 22.78 4.05 -5.28
C ALA A 283 22.24 3.18 -6.41
N LEU A 284 21.97 1.91 -6.10
CA LEU A 284 21.45 0.92 -7.04
C LEU A 284 20.31 0.15 -6.40
N LEU A 285 19.28 -0.15 -7.19
CA LEU A 285 18.22 -1.07 -6.84
C LEU A 285 18.18 -2.22 -7.84
N ASP A 286 18.35 -3.43 -7.33
CA ASP A 286 18.26 -4.66 -8.11
C ASP A 286 17.12 -5.54 -7.60
N ILE A 287 16.62 -6.43 -8.45
CA ILE A 287 15.63 -7.43 -8.06
C ILE A 287 16.09 -8.85 -8.41
N ALA A 288 15.66 -9.82 -7.61
CA ALA A 288 15.73 -11.24 -7.91
C ALA A 288 14.39 -11.90 -7.53
N LEU A 289 13.90 -12.82 -8.36
CA LEU A 289 12.68 -13.56 -8.06
C LEU A 289 13.02 -14.92 -7.43
N THR A 290 12.19 -15.37 -6.47
CA THR A 290 12.30 -16.72 -5.92
C THR A 290 12.03 -17.75 -7.00
N THR A 291 12.73 -18.90 -6.97
CA THR A 291 12.60 -19.95 -7.99
C THR A 291 11.33 -20.80 -7.84
N ALA A 292 10.52 -20.51 -6.82
CA ALA A 292 9.22 -21.12 -6.57
C ALA A 292 8.22 -20.06 -6.08
N LEU A 293 6.94 -20.30 -6.35
CA LEU A 293 5.82 -19.59 -5.73
C LEU A 293 5.71 -19.99 -4.26
N ASN A 294 5.17 -19.08 -3.44
CA ASN A 294 4.97 -19.24 -2.00
C ASN A 294 6.26 -19.59 -1.24
N ASP A 295 7.41 -19.11 -1.74
CA ASP A 295 8.70 -19.36 -1.13
C ASP A 295 8.75 -18.89 0.33
N THR A 296 9.27 -19.72 1.22
CA THR A 296 9.33 -19.47 2.66
C THR A 296 10.74 -19.18 3.16
N ALA A 297 11.73 -19.09 2.26
CA ALA A 297 13.12 -18.85 2.65
C ALA A 297 13.29 -17.50 3.36
N THR A 298 14.17 -17.51 4.36
CA THR A 298 14.61 -16.36 5.15
C THR A 298 16.12 -16.15 5.00
N VAL A 299 16.59 -14.95 5.36
CA VAL A 299 17.99 -14.65 5.62
C VAL A 299 18.15 -14.20 7.06
N SER A 300 19.35 -14.39 7.62
CA SER A 300 19.63 -14.10 9.03
C SER A 300 19.48 -12.63 9.39
N ASN A 301 19.75 -11.73 8.44
CA ASN A 301 19.71 -10.29 8.66
C ASN A 301 19.49 -9.52 7.35
N ARG A 302 19.11 -8.23 7.42
CA ARG A 302 18.82 -7.40 6.23
C ARG A 302 20.04 -7.06 5.39
N GLN A 303 21.25 -7.36 5.84
CA GLN A 303 22.49 -7.07 5.11
C GLN A 303 23.12 -8.33 4.49
N THR A 304 22.50 -9.50 4.70
CA THR A 304 22.96 -10.78 4.17
C THR A 304 22.19 -11.13 2.91
N ALA A 305 22.92 -11.39 1.83
CA ALA A 305 22.31 -11.79 0.57
C ALA A 305 21.60 -13.17 0.72
N PRO A 306 20.42 -13.35 0.12
CA PRO A 306 19.83 -14.68 -0.03
C PRO A 306 20.76 -15.58 -0.84
N SER A 307 21.07 -16.77 -0.32
CA SER A 307 22.09 -17.67 -0.87
C SER A 307 21.54 -18.78 -1.78
N SER A 308 20.23 -19.04 -1.72
CA SER A 308 19.57 -20.09 -2.50
C SER A 308 18.09 -19.76 -2.74
N GLY A 309 17.44 -20.51 -3.61
CA GLY A 309 16.00 -20.36 -3.88
C GLY A 309 15.61 -19.09 -4.64
N ILE A 310 16.58 -18.40 -5.24
CA ILE A 310 16.38 -17.18 -6.04
C ILE A 310 17.11 -17.25 -7.38
N ALA A 311 16.60 -16.52 -8.36
CA ALA A 311 17.33 -16.17 -9.56
C ALA A 311 18.47 -15.18 -9.24
N SER A 312 19.33 -14.89 -10.22
CA SER A 312 20.35 -13.84 -10.04
C SER A 312 19.71 -12.46 -9.93
N PHE A 313 20.33 -11.57 -9.14
CA PHE A 313 19.94 -10.16 -9.10
C PHE A 313 20.17 -9.50 -10.45
N VAL A 314 19.18 -8.73 -10.90
CA VAL A 314 19.21 -7.96 -12.15
C VAL A 314 19.00 -6.48 -11.83
N SER A 315 19.89 -5.63 -12.35
CA SER A 315 19.80 -4.18 -12.20
C SER A 315 18.65 -3.59 -13.00
N GLN A 316 17.98 -2.63 -12.38
CA GLN A 316 16.76 -2.02 -12.94
C GLN A 316 17.08 -0.84 -13.87
N PRO A 317 16.21 -0.57 -14.86
CA PRO A 317 14.94 -1.25 -15.15
C PRO A 317 15.14 -2.56 -15.95
N ALA A 318 14.60 -3.67 -15.45
CA ALA A 318 14.61 -4.96 -16.15
C ALA A 318 13.47 -5.88 -15.70
N PHE A 319 12.78 -6.47 -16.67
CA PHE A 319 11.77 -7.52 -16.42
C PHE A 319 12.42 -8.85 -16.05
N VAL A 320 11.95 -9.44 -14.96
CA VAL A 320 12.34 -10.78 -14.51
C VAL A 320 11.11 -11.69 -14.55
N ASN A 321 11.27 -12.86 -15.18
CA ASN A 321 10.18 -13.83 -15.34
C ASN A 321 9.79 -14.45 -13.99
N VAL A 322 8.49 -14.51 -13.72
CA VAL A 322 7.92 -15.28 -12.61
C VAL A 322 8.33 -16.75 -12.73
N SER A 323 8.51 -17.42 -11.59
CA SER A 323 8.90 -18.83 -11.54
C SER A 323 7.83 -19.76 -12.11
N GLY A 324 8.18 -21.04 -12.35
CA GLY A 324 7.21 -22.09 -12.69
C GLY A 324 6.36 -21.82 -13.94
N ALA A 325 7.01 -21.76 -15.12
CA ALA A 325 6.42 -21.38 -16.41
C ALA A 325 5.90 -19.93 -16.50
N GLY A 326 6.20 -19.07 -15.52
CA GLY A 326 5.81 -17.67 -15.53
C GLY A 326 4.32 -17.47 -15.29
N ASN A 327 3.68 -18.29 -14.46
CA ASN A 327 2.25 -18.14 -14.19
C ASN A 327 2.01 -17.60 -12.79
N LEU A 328 1.32 -16.45 -12.68
CA LEU A 328 0.72 -15.99 -11.42
C LEU A 328 -0.74 -16.45 -11.40
N PRO A 329 -1.08 -17.49 -10.61
CA PRO A 329 -2.40 -18.09 -10.63
C PRO A 329 -3.46 -17.10 -10.17
N SER A 330 -4.69 -17.29 -10.65
CA SER A 330 -5.88 -16.62 -10.11
C SER A 330 -6.31 -17.21 -8.77
N GLY A 331 -7.02 -16.44 -7.97
CA GLY A 331 -7.62 -16.89 -6.72
C GLY A 331 -8.26 -15.75 -5.96
N SER A 332 -9.14 -16.09 -5.00
CA SER A 332 -9.79 -15.11 -4.13
C SER A 332 -8.78 -14.36 -3.28
N ALA A 333 -8.94 -13.04 -3.18
CA ALA A 333 -8.11 -12.21 -2.32
C ALA A 333 -8.28 -12.59 -0.82
N PRO A 334 -7.19 -12.67 -0.04
CA PRO A 334 -5.81 -12.74 -0.50
C PRO A 334 -5.47 -14.10 -1.13
N ASN A 335 -4.94 -14.11 -2.35
CA ASN A 335 -4.71 -15.34 -3.09
C ASN A 335 -3.47 -16.11 -2.57
N ALA A 336 -3.72 -17.11 -1.72
CA ALA A 336 -2.70 -18.01 -1.19
C ALA A 336 -2.21 -19.08 -2.19
N ALA A 337 -2.86 -19.24 -3.35
CA ALA A 337 -2.51 -20.29 -4.31
C ALA A 337 -1.19 -20.02 -5.05
N GLY A 338 -0.73 -18.76 -5.13
CA GLY A 338 0.56 -18.44 -5.72
C GLY A 338 0.99 -17.00 -5.55
N ALA A 339 1.88 -16.79 -4.60
CA ALA A 339 2.59 -15.54 -4.36
C ALA A 339 4.03 -15.66 -4.89
N GLN A 340 4.42 -14.80 -5.83
CA GLN A 340 5.81 -14.77 -6.31
C GLN A 340 6.66 -13.95 -5.35
N GLY A 341 7.66 -14.58 -4.72
CA GLY A 341 8.63 -13.88 -3.89
C GLY A 341 9.55 -13.01 -4.74
N VAL A 342 9.73 -11.75 -4.33
CA VAL A 342 10.63 -10.76 -4.93
C VAL A 342 11.61 -10.32 -3.86
N TRP A 343 12.89 -10.59 -4.07
CA TRP A 343 13.98 -10.02 -3.28
C TRP A 343 14.45 -8.74 -3.94
N LEU A 344 14.43 -7.65 -3.17
CA LEU A 344 15.00 -6.37 -3.56
C LEU A 344 16.36 -6.20 -2.90
N ARG A 345 17.33 -5.67 -3.64
CA ARG A 345 18.65 -5.30 -3.15
C ARG A 345 18.86 -3.81 -3.34
N LEU A 346 18.89 -3.06 -2.26
CA LEU A 346 19.23 -1.64 -2.25
C LEU A 346 20.68 -1.46 -1.82
N THR A 347 21.53 -0.96 -2.72
CA THR A 347 22.91 -0.61 -2.43
C THR A 347 23.05 0.90 -2.31
N LEU A 348 23.62 1.37 -1.20
CA LEU A 348 23.81 2.80 -0.91
C LEU A 348 25.30 3.10 -0.70
N PRO A 349 25.91 3.99 -1.50
CA PRO A 349 27.28 4.43 -1.26
C PRO A 349 27.36 5.24 0.04
N ALA A 350 28.55 5.24 0.66
CA ALA A 350 28.81 6.05 1.84
C ALA A 350 28.52 7.54 1.56
N GLY A 351 27.84 8.21 2.48
CA GLY A 351 27.44 9.61 2.35
C GLY A 351 26.26 9.86 1.41
N ALA A 352 25.59 8.84 0.88
CA ALA A 352 24.38 9.04 0.09
C ALA A 352 23.32 9.79 0.91
N ALA A 353 22.71 10.80 0.30
CA ALA A 353 21.61 11.53 0.92
C ALA A 353 20.43 10.58 1.21
N ALA A 354 19.66 10.90 2.26
CA ALA A 354 18.45 10.15 2.59
C ALA A 354 17.51 10.11 1.38
N TYR A 355 17.26 8.90 0.88
CA TYR A 355 16.40 8.70 -0.27
C TYR A 355 14.93 8.86 0.14
N LYS A 356 14.23 9.71 -0.60
CA LYS A 356 12.84 10.05 -0.34
C LYS A 356 11.84 9.23 -1.16
N GLY A 357 12.30 8.55 -2.19
CA GLY A 357 11.42 7.81 -3.09
C GLY A 357 11.08 6.42 -2.61
N SER A 358 10.56 5.66 -3.57
CA SER A 358 10.32 4.25 -3.43
C SER A 358 10.50 3.53 -4.76
N ALA A 359 10.37 2.22 -4.74
CA ALA A 359 10.32 1.35 -5.89
C ALA A 359 8.87 0.95 -6.18
N ASP A 360 8.31 1.39 -7.31
CA ASP A 360 7.01 0.91 -7.76
C ASP A 360 7.20 -0.38 -8.54
N LEU A 361 6.62 -1.48 -8.07
CA LEU A 361 6.65 -2.75 -8.79
C LEU A 361 5.57 -2.77 -9.87
N ARG A 362 5.97 -3.11 -11.10
CA ARG A 362 5.03 -3.40 -12.18
C ARG A 362 5.07 -4.87 -12.52
N THR A 363 3.90 -5.44 -12.79
CA THR A 363 3.75 -6.80 -13.29
C THR A 363 3.05 -6.75 -14.64
N GLN A 364 3.55 -7.50 -15.61
CA GLN A 364 2.95 -7.64 -16.92
C GLN A 364 2.86 -9.11 -17.31
N GLY A 365 2.00 -9.44 -18.26
CA GLY A 365 1.82 -10.79 -18.81
C GLY A 365 0.62 -10.85 -19.73
N THR A 366 0.24 -12.06 -20.13
CA THR A 366 -0.94 -12.33 -20.94
C THR A 366 -2.06 -12.95 -20.10
N THR A 367 -3.27 -12.46 -20.31
CA THR A 367 -4.49 -13.01 -19.71
C THR A 367 -5.01 -14.12 -20.61
N VAL A 368 -5.30 -15.30 -20.07
CA VAL A 368 -5.81 -16.44 -20.83
C VAL A 368 -7.16 -16.90 -20.30
#